data_AF-A0A8G1YVP4-F1
#
_entry.id   AF-A0A8G1YVP4-F1
#
_cell.length_a   1.000
_cell.length_b   1.000
_cell.length_c   1.000
_cell.angle_alpha   90.00
_cell.angle_beta   90.00
_cell.angle_gamma   90.00
#
_symmetry.space_group_name_H-M   'P 1'
#
loop_
_entity.id
_entity.type
_entity.pdbx_description
1 polymer ?
#
loop_
_entity_poly.entity_id
_entity_poly.type
_entity_poly.pdbx_seq_one_letter_code
_entity_poly.pdbx_strand_id
1 'polypeptide(L)'
;MSEASPELAVVVLSVGAPVELKTAVDSLLAQPIPIEIVVVNSGGGDPRSVLSSEASGISVISTPQLLWPGAARNVGIRSTRAPWVAFLASDLVASPGWAANRLLLHKKGRNSVASALVNSHPRNLYAWASHLSVLVRRMPGVPKRKALRYGASYARTLFEKYGGFREDLRVGEDTEFHRRMKRADRPVWAPSVQASHLNPTSFRQMIQDQLARGKRAAIHWPALDESSLLRRGFSRFMLIAPLSFRSVRGLDRLFVVASWPLVLACTFAYERGVDRGKRELARADGAGAARVTVVAILDRDDWHANTDIMVVVDPTYRHLTWIPRDLWVPSLNDRINAAFATGGGDLLLKAVRELGFRAESLLCVRRAATEAALEAVSVTVPVSEPLDFWYPLHPTRPIEEGRKAISFRPPEELLSGERLHQWMGARSMINRSGSDLLRLDRQQLLLRALLAADFDFQRVLRDPSLYRTSGKNPLAALSRVRPDWYFSTLGPLKDATTDGKAVLVKG
;
A
#
# COMPACT_ATOMS: atom_id res chain seq x y z
N MET A 1 15.03 38.78 22.97
CA MET A 1 15.43 37.99 21.78
C MET A 1 14.17 37.34 21.24
N SER A 2 13.74 37.66 20.03
CA SER A 2 12.62 36.95 19.39
C SER A 2 13.05 35.48 19.23
N GLU A 3 12.36 34.55 19.89
CA GLU A 3 12.55 33.12 19.63
C GLU A 3 12.28 32.90 18.14
N ALA A 4 13.32 32.51 17.41
CA ALA A 4 13.18 32.17 16.01
C ALA A 4 12.14 31.05 15.87
N SER A 5 11.12 31.26 15.03
CA SER A 5 10.07 30.28 14.84
C SER A 5 10.66 28.93 14.39
N PRO A 6 10.17 27.79 14.91
CA PRO A 6 10.72 26.49 14.54
C PRO A 6 10.68 26.23 13.04
N GLU A 7 11.81 25.86 12.45
CA GLU A 7 11.90 25.54 11.01
C GLU A 7 11.47 24.09 10.70
N LEU A 8 11.45 23.22 11.70
CA LEU A 8 11.02 21.82 11.59
C LEU A 8 9.83 21.54 12.51
N ALA A 9 8.75 21.03 11.92
CA ALA A 9 7.66 20.42 12.64
C ALA A 9 7.84 18.91 12.72
N VAL A 10 7.49 18.31 13.85
CA VAL A 10 7.48 16.87 14.08
C VAL A 10 6.10 16.43 14.52
N VAL A 11 5.46 15.65 13.66
CA VAL A 11 4.18 15.00 13.97
C VAL A 11 4.48 13.65 14.60
N VAL A 12 4.11 13.49 15.87
CA VAL A 12 4.25 12.25 16.62
C VAL A 12 2.97 11.43 16.47
N LEU A 13 3.08 10.24 15.86
CA LEU A 13 1.95 9.35 15.60
C LEU A 13 1.77 8.39 16.79
N SER A 14 0.57 8.39 17.36
CA SER A 14 0.22 7.56 18.53
C SER A 14 -1.12 6.85 18.32
N VAL A 15 -1.22 5.62 18.83
CA VAL A 15 -2.48 4.86 18.90
C VAL A 15 -2.69 4.40 20.34
N GLY A 16 -3.79 4.82 20.97
CA GLY A 16 -4.15 4.38 22.32
C GLY A 16 -3.32 5.02 23.45
N ALA A 17 -2.53 6.06 23.17
CA ALA A 17 -1.60 6.70 24.11
C ALA A 17 -0.69 5.71 24.86
N PRO A 18 0.19 4.98 24.16
CA PRO A 18 1.03 3.96 24.79
C PRO A 18 2.13 4.62 25.63
N VAL A 19 2.64 3.92 26.65
CA VAL A 19 3.68 4.44 27.57
C VAL A 19 4.95 4.89 26.84
N GLU A 20 5.26 4.27 25.70
CA GLU A 20 6.39 4.59 24.83
C GLU A 20 6.31 6.01 24.25
N LEU A 21 5.10 6.59 24.14
CA LEU A 21 4.88 7.95 23.66
C LEU A 21 5.71 8.98 24.44
N LYS A 22 5.84 8.80 25.75
CA LYS A 22 6.68 9.64 26.60
C LYS A 22 8.12 9.67 26.10
N THR A 23 8.69 8.49 25.85
CA THR A 23 10.09 8.35 25.41
C THR A 23 10.31 8.97 24.03
N ALA A 24 9.34 8.80 23.12
CA ALA A 24 9.39 9.42 21.80
C ALA A 24 9.41 10.95 21.90
N VAL A 25 8.52 11.55 22.69
CA VAL A 25 8.42 13.00 22.86
C VAL A 25 9.62 13.57 23.61
N ASP A 26 10.06 12.93 24.70
CA ASP A 26 11.24 13.37 25.45
C ASP A 26 12.50 13.39 24.55
N SER A 27 12.64 12.43 23.63
CA SER A 27 13.76 12.40 22.67
C SER A 27 13.75 13.54 21.66
N LEU A 28 12.57 14.10 21.39
CA LEU A 28 12.39 15.28 20.55
C LEU A 28 12.69 16.56 21.35
N LEU A 29 12.20 16.66 22.59
CA LEU A 29 12.51 17.77 23.49
C LEU A 29 14.01 17.89 23.78
N ALA A 30 14.74 16.77 23.80
CA ALA A 30 16.18 16.74 23.99
C ALA A 30 17.01 17.15 22.74
N GLN A 31 16.38 17.50 21.61
CA GLN A 31 17.11 17.98 20.43
C GLN A 31 17.68 19.39 20.69
N PRO A 32 18.90 19.69 20.22
CA PRO A 32 19.58 20.96 20.52
C PRO A 32 19.05 22.17 19.71
N ILE A 33 17.91 22.02 19.03
CA ILE A 33 17.32 23.04 18.16
C ILE A 33 15.81 23.12 18.39
N PRO A 34 15.19 24.29 18.22
CA PRO A 34 13.75 24.43 18.37
C PRO A 34 13.01 23.61 17.30
N ILE A 35 12.02 22.85 17.74
CA ILE A 35 11.12 22.05 16.90
C ILE A 35 9.67 22.28 17.31
N GLU A 36 8.79 22.40 16.32
CA GLU A 36 7.34 22.44 16.55
C GLU A 36 6.85 20.99 16.70
N ILE A 37 6.32 20.61 17.87
CA ILE A 37 5.88 19.23 18.11
C ILE A 37 4.35 19.20 18.17
N VAL A 38 3.75 18.26 17.45
CA VAL A 38 2.32 17.94 17.55
C VAL A 38 2.16 16.43 17.73
N VAL A 39 1.46 16.02 18.79
CA VAL A 39 1.07 14.62 19.00
C VAL A 39 -0.29 14.40 18.36
N VAL A 40 -0.39 13.44 17.44
CA VAL A 40 -1.66 12.97 16.88
C VAL A 40 -1.93 11.58 17.43
N ASN A 41 -2.88 11.50 18.35
CA ASN A 41 -3.31 10.26 18.98
C ASN A 41 -4.66 9.80 18.44
N SER A 42 -4.77 8.51 18.13
CA SER A 42 -6.00 7.90 17.62
C SER A 42 -6.34 6.61 18.34
N GLY A 43 -7.58 6.12 18.20
CA GLY A 43 -8.00 4.87 18.82
C GLY A 43 -8.15 4.92 20.35
N GLY A 44 -8.38 6.10 20.92
CA GLY A 44 -8.58 6.30 22.35
C GLY A 44 -7.30 6.51 23.17
N GLY A 45 -7.43 6.42 24.49
CA GLY A 45 -6.37 6.75 25.46
C GLY A 45 -6.17 8.25 25.66
N ASP A 46 -5.52 8.62 26.76
CA ASP A 46 -5.17 10.01 27.07
C ASP A 46 -3.65 10.24 26.99
N PRO A 47 -3.14 10.87 25.92
CA PRO A 47 -1.73 11.21 25.80
C PRO A 47 -1.20 12.06 26.95
N ARG A 48 -2.03 12.97 27.50
CA ARG A 48 -1.58 13.90 28.55
C ARG A 48 -1.21 13.17 29.84
N SER A 49 -1.87 12.05 30.12
CA SER A 49 -1.53 11.19 31.26
C SER A 49 -0.16 10.51 31.17
N VAL A 50 0.39 10.36 29.96
CA VAL A 50 1.65 9.65 29.70
C VAL A 50 2.82 10.61 29.46
N LEU A 51 2.54 11.77 28.87
CA LEU A 51 3.55 12.79 28.55
C LEU A 51 4.20 13.36 29.83
N SER A 52 5.47 13.75 29.72
CA SER A 52 6.20 14.42 30.79
C SER A 52 5.66 15.84 31.05
N SER A 53 5.95 16.40 32.23
CA SER A 53 5.59 17.79 32.55
C SER A 53 6.22 18.80 31.59
N GLU A 54 7.43 18.52 31.09
CA GLU A 54 8.14 19.30 30.07
C GLU A 54 7.37 19.35 28.73
N ALA A 55 6.52 18.36 28.46
CA ALA A 55 5.66 18.29 27.27
C ALA A 55 4.31 19.00 27.45
N SER A 56 4.08 19.72 28.55
CA SER A 56 2.82 20.44 28.81
C SER A 56 2.46 21.44 27.71
N GLY A 57 3.45 22.14 27.13
CA GLY A 57 3.27 23.08 26.03
C GLY A 57 3.06 22.46 24.64
N ILE A 58 3.17 21.13 24.50
CA ILE A 58 3.03 20.45 23.20
C ILE A 58 1.55 20.38 22.81
N SER A 59 1.25 20.61 21.53
CA SER A 59 -0.10 20.44 20.99
C SER A 59 -0.44 18.95 20.86
N VAL A 60 -1.63 18.57 21.33
CA VAL A 60 -2.13 17.19 21.30
C VAL A 60 -3.48 17.19 20.62
N ILE A 61 -3.61 16.35 19.60
CA ILE A 61 -4.86 16.12 18.87
C ILE A 61 -5.23 14.66 19.07
N SER A 62 -6.38 14.44 19.72
CA SER A 62 -6.88 13.11 20.03
C SER A 62 -8.19 12.85 19.29
N THR A 63 -8.32 11.66 18.71
CA THR A 63 -9.59 11.16 18.17
C THR A 63 -9.88 9.75 18.73
N PRO A 64 -11.13 9.46 19.10
CA PRO A 64 -11.50 8.12 19.55
C PRO A 64 -11.46 7.09 18.41
N GLN A 65 -11.62 7.52 17.16
CA GLN A 65 -11.53 6.64 16.00
C GLN A 65 -10.06 6.28 15.71
N LEU A 66 -9.81 5.04 15.27
CA LEU A 66 -8.50 4.63 14.80
C LEU A 66 -8.21 5.32 13.46
N LEU A 67 -7.08 6.02 13.36
CA LEU A 67 -6.60 6.59 12.11
C LEU A 67 -5.53 5.70 11.50
N TRP A 68 -5.59 5.53 10.18
CA TRP A 68 -4.46 4.95 9.44
C TRP A 68 -3.28 5.92 9.38
N PRO A 69 -2.04 5.41 9.16
CA PRO A 69 -0.85 6.24 9.23
C PRO A 69 -0.88 7.46 8.30
N GLY A 70 -1.51 7.37 7.12
CA GLY A 70 -1.67 8.52 6.22
C GLY A 70 -2.59 9.60 6.79
N ALA A 71 -3.74 9.21 7.35
CA ALA A 71 -4.70 10.12 7.97
C ALA A 71 -4.10 10.85 9.17
N ALA A 72 -3.42 10.12 10.06
CA ALA A 72 -2.79 10.72 11.24
C ALA A 72 -1.67 11.72 10.87
N ARG A 73 -0.89 11.43 9.82
CA ARG A 73 0.10 12.38 9.28
C ARG A 73 -0.56 13.65 8.73
N ASN A 74 -1.64 13.52 7.96
CA ASN A 74 -2.34 14.67 7.39
C ASN A 74 -2.97 15.57 8.45
N VAL A 75 -3.53 15.01 9.52
CA VAL A 75 -4.00 15.78 10.69
C VAL A 75 -2.87 16.62 11.27
N GLY A 76 -1.69 16.03 11.47
CA GLY A 76 -0.52 16.74 11.97
C GLY A 76 0.04 17.79 11.00
N ILE A 77 0.06 17.50 9.69
CA ILE A 77 0.49 18.47 8.67
C ILE A 77 -0.39 19.72 8.70
N ARG A 78 -1.72 19.55 8.78
CA ARG A 78 -2.68 20.67 8.88
C ARG A 78 -2.55 21.48 10.16
N SER A 79 -2.00 20.87 11.21
CA SER A 79 -1.91 21.46 12.56
C SER A 79 -0.54 22.03 12.89
N THR A 80 0.37 22.08 11.90
CA THR A 80 1.73 22.60 12.04
C THR A 80 2.00 23.68 11.00
N ARG A 81 2.97 24.57 11.27
CA ARG A 81 3.29 25.70 10.37
C ARG A 81 4.71 25.70 9.84
N ALA A 82 5.61 24.94 10.44
CA ALA A 82 7.02 24.91 10.01
C ALA A 82 7.19 24.55 8.52
N PRO A 83 8.22 25.09 7.83
CA PRO A 83 8.47 24.85 6.41
C PRO A 83 8.84 23.40 6.08
N TRP A 84 9.39 22.65 7.03
CA TRP A 84 9.65 21.21 6.89
C TRP A 84 8.87 20.42 7.93
N VAL A 85 8.32 19.27 7.53
CA VAL A 85 7.52 18.39 8.39
C VAL A 85 8.16 17.00 8.43
N ALA A 86 8.41 16.50 9.63
CA ALA A 86 8.91 15.16 9.91
C ALA A 86 7.88 14.35 10.72
N PHE A 87 8.07 13.04 10.75
CA PHE A 87 7.19 12.11 11.45
C PHE A 87 7.98 11.18 12.37
N LEU A 88 7.47 10.95 13.57
CA LEU A 88 8.01 9.99 14.53
C LEU A 88 6.86 9.14 15.07
N ALA A 89 6.99 7.82 15.06
CA ALA A 89 6.01 6.95 15.71
C ALA A 89 6.29 6.87 17.21
N SER A 90 5.26 6.61 18.02
CA SER A 90 5.38 6.51 19.48
C SER A 90 6.35 5.42 19.97
N ASP A 91 6.70 4.45 19.11
CA ASP A 91 7.67 3.38 19.39
C ASP A 91 9.08 3.67 18.84
N LEU A 92 9.34 4.91 18.42
CA LEU A 92 10.65 5.38 17.96
C LEU A 92 11.24 6.42 18.91
N VAL A 93 12.56 6.42 19.02
CA VAL A 93 13.34 7.41 19.79
C VAL A 93 14.26 8.16 18.82
N ALA A 94 14.14 9.48 18.73
CA ALA A 94 15.03 10.30 17.91
C ALA A 94 16.44 10.30 18.51
N SER A 95 17.46 9.94 17.71
CA SER A 95 18.85 10.00 18.18
C SER A 95 19.35 11.46 18.24
N PRO A 96 20.44 11.74 18.96
CA PRO A 96 21.07 13.06 18.90
C PRO A 96 21.34 13.51 17.47
N GLY A 97 21.00 14.75 17.15
CA GLY A 97 21.15 15.31 15.81
C GLY A 97 20.11 14.87 14.78
N TRP A 98 19.11 14.07 15.14
CA TRP A 98 18.03 13.65 14.23
C TRP A 98 17.35 14.85 13.56
N ALA A 99 17.02 15.89 14.32
CA ALA A 99 16.39 17.09 13.78
C ALA A 99 17.38 17.98 13.01
N ALA A 100 18.56 18.25 13.60
CA ALA A 100 19.58 19.12 13.02
C ALA A 100 20.11 18.58 11.67
N ASN A 101 20.33 17.27 11.55
CA ASN A 101 20.80 16.65 10.31
C ASN A 101 19.74 16.69 9.19
N ARG A 102 18.44 16.64 9.53
CA ARG A 102 17.37 16.87 8.56
C ARG A 102 17.38 18.30 8.05
N LEU A 103 17.41 19.27 8.98
CA LEU A 103 17.45 20.69 8.62
C LEU A 103 18.65 21.03 7.74
N LEU A 104 19.83 20.51 8.08
CA LEU A 104 21.04 20.72 7.28
C LEU A 104 20.85 20.24 5.83
N LEU A 105 20.23 19.08 5.63
CA LEU A 105 19.99 18.53 4.29
C LEU A 105 18.91 19.30 3.55
N HIS A 106 17.85 19.71 4.25
CA HIS A 106 16.81 20.55 3.67
C HIS A 106 17.33 21.92 3.22
N LYS A 107 18.13 22.59 4.06
CA LYS A 107 18.82 23.86 3.74
C LYS A 107 19.81 23.72 2.57
N LYS A 108 20.32 22.52 2.31
CA LYS A 108 21.11 22.18 1.11
C LYS A 108 20.24 21.87 -0.13
N GLY A 109 18.96 22.23 -0.11
CA GLY A 109 18.04 22.09 -1.24
C GLY A 109 17.42 20.69 -1.41
N ARG A 110 17.45 19.84 -0.37
CA ARG A 110 16.75 18.54 -0.43
C ARG A 110 15.29 18.73 -0.04
N ASN A 111 14.36 18.45 -0.95
CA ASN A 111 12.93 18.58 -0.65
C ASN A 111 12.43 17.49 0.31
N SER A 112 13.07 16.32 0.32
CA SER A 112 12.69 15.22 1.22
C SER A 112 13.91 14.45 1.72
N VAL A 113 13.91 14.05 3.00
CA VAL A 113 15.04 13.41 3.68
C VAL A 113 14.58 12.19 4.48
N ALA A 114 15.02 10.98 4.11
CA ALA A 114 14.70 9.74 4.81
C ALA A 114 15.69 9.42 5.94
N SER A 115 15.23 8.73 6.99
CA SER A 115 16.06 8.33 8.12
C SER A 115 16.48 6.87 8.11
N ALA A 116 17.63 6.63 8.72
CA ALA A 116 18.04 5.31 9.14
C ALA A 116 17.48 4.95 10.52
N LEU A 117 17.41 3.64 10.77
CA LEU A 117 17.03 3.07 12.05
C LEU A 117 18.18 2.27 12.64
N VAL A 118 18.48 2.53 13.91
CA VAL A 118 19.49 1.81 14.69
C VAL A 118 18.81 0.89 15.72
N ASN A 119 19.56 -0.09 16.21
CA ASN A 119 19.08 -0.97 17.27
C ASN A 119 19.05 -0.19 18.60
N SER A 120 17.89 -0.17 19.27
CA SER A 120 17.74 0.48 20.59
C SER A 120 18.55 -0.19 21.71
N HIS A 121 18.88 -1.48 21.57
CA HIS A 121 19.61 -2.24 22.59
C HIS A 121 20.81 -2.98 21.94
N PRO A 122 21.92 -2.28 21.66
CA PRO A 122 23.02 -2.82 20.87
C PRO A 122 23.75 -4.00 21.54
N ARG A 123 23.58 -4.20 22.85
CA ARG A 123 24.16 -5.32 23.61
C ARG A 123 23.18 -6.49 23.83
N ASN A 124 21.99 -6.45 23.24
CA ASN A 124 20.96 -7.48 23.41
C ASN A 124 20.69 -8.23 22.10
N LEU A 125 20.91 -9.56 22.10
CA LEU A 125 20.76 -10.40 20.90
C LEU A 125 19.31 -10.53 20.41
N TYR A 126 18.32 -10.49 21.31
CA TYR A 126 16.90 -10.54 20.94
C TYR A 126 16.47 -9.25 20.23
N ALA A 127 16.96 -8.11 20.71
CA ALA A 127 16.74 -6.82 20.07
C ALA A 127 17.40 -6.77 18.69
N TRP A 128 18.63 -7.29 18.56
CA TRP A 128 19.28 -7.45 17.26
C TRP A 128 18.45 -8.31 16.32
N ALA A 129 17.99 -9.49 16.74
CA ALA A 129 17.22 -10.39 15.90
C ALA A 129 15.91 -9.74 15.41
N SER A 130 15.18 -9.05 16.28
CA SER A 130 13.97 -8.32 15.89
C SER A 130 14.27 -7.16 14.92
N HIS A 131 15.30 -6.36 15.23
CA HIS A 131 15.74 -5.25 14.39
C HIS A 131 16.12 -5.71 12.98
N LEU A 132 16.94 -6.77 12.87
CA LEU A 132 17.39 -7.28 11.57
C LEU A 132 16.24 -7.89 10.77
N SER A 133 15.29 -8.55 11.43
CA SER A 133 14.17 -9.22 10.75
C SER A 133 13.22 -8.24 10.05
N VAL A 134 13.12 -7.00 10.55
CA VAL A 134 12.15 -6.01 10.07
C VAL A 134 12.83 -4.79 9.42
N LEU A 135 13.97 -4.35 9.95
CA LEU A 135 14.53 -3.02 9.70
C LEU A 135 15.88 -3.05 8.98
N VAL A 136 16.38 -4.23 8.54
CA VAL A 136 17.69 -4.35 7.87
C VAL A 136 17.86 -3.40 6.69
N ARG A 137 16.79 -3.16 5.92
CA ARG A 137 16.82 -2.22 4.77
C ARG A 137 16.79 -0.74 5.17
N ARG A 138 16.70 -0.43 6.45
CA ARG A 138 16.74 0.92 7.02
C ARG A 138 17.97 1.11 7.93
N MET A 139 18.89 0.17 8.01
CA MET A 139 20.12 0.33 8.77
C MET A 139 21.06 1.37 8.14
N PRO A 140 21.84 2.16 8.92
CA PRO A 140 22.71 3.20 8.38
C PRO A 140 23.72 2.70 7.34
N GLY A 141 24.26 1.49 7.54
CA GLY A 141 25.27 0.90 6.65
C GLY A 141 24.71 0.17 5.43
N VAL A 142 23.39 0.15 5.22
CA VAL A 142 22.80 -0.52 4.06
C VAL A 142 23.23 0.18 2.76
N PRO A 143 23.53 -0.55 1.67
CA PRO A 143 23.80 0.08 0.39
C PRO A 143 22.64 1.00 -0.04
N LYS A 144 22.94 2.26 -0.40
CA LYS A 144 21.95 3.29 -0.76
C LYS A 144 20.88 2.83 -1.77
N ARG A 145 21.24 1.94 -2.70
CA ARG A 145 20.33 1.35 -3.70
C ARG A 145 19.32 0.36 -3.13
N LYS A 146 19.64 -0.29 -1.99
CA LYS A 146 18.78 -1.25 -1.29
C LYS A 146 17.97 -0.60 -0.16
N ALA A 147 18.34 0.62 0.25
CA ALA A 147 17.73 1.36 1.34
C ALA A 147 16.23 1.63 1.09
N LEU A 148 15.41 1.32 2.09
CA LEU A 148 14.02 1.79 2.17
C LEU A 148 14.01 3.21 2.74
N ARG A 149 13.43 4.15 1.99
CA ARG A 149 13.53 5.58 2.28
C ARG A 149 12.31 6.10 3.06
N TYR A 150 11.96 5.40 4.13
CA TYR A 150 10.84 5.74 5.02
C TYR A 150 11.29 6.57 6.22
N GLY A 151 10.32 6.98 7.06
CA GLY A 151 10.58 7.92 8.16
C GLY A 151 11.14 9.23 7.63
N ALA A 152 10.61 9.70 6.50
CA ALA A 152 11.12 10.88 5.83
C ALA A 152 10.52 12.17 6.41
N SER A 153 11.28 13.25 6.27
CA SER A 153 10.81 14.62 6.41
C SER A 153 10.68 15.24 5.03
N TYR A 154 9.73 16.16 4.88
CA TYR A 154 9.31 16.72 3.60
C TYR A 154 9.22 18.24 3.71
N ALA A 155 9.59 18.96 2.65
CA ALA A 155 9.21 20.35 2.48
C ALA A 155 7.69 20.44 2.35
N ARG A 156 7.09 21.40 3.08
CA ARG A 156 5.64 21.57 3.12
C ARG A 156 5.02 21.78 1.73
N THR A 157 5.73 22.50 0.87
CA THR A 157 5.36 22.73 -0.54
C THR A 157 5.17 21.44 -1.35
N LEU A 158 5.71 20.31 -0.90
CA LEU A 158 5.44 19.02 -1.54
C LEU A 158 4.00 18.53 -1.31
N PHE A 159 3.36 18.91 -0.20
CA PHE A 159 1.96 18.56 0.06
C PHE A 159 1.00 19.39 -0.77
N GLU A 160 1.35 20.64 -1.08
CA GLU A 160 0.62 21.48 -2.05
C GLU A 160 0.78 20.91 -3.47
N LYS A 161 1.99 20.44 -3.80
CA LYS A 161 2.32 19.95 -5.14
C LYS A 161 1.78 18.56 -5.45
N TYR A 162 1.78 17.63 -4.48
CA TYR A 162 1.45 16.23 -4.68
C TYR A 162 0.22 15.78 -3.87
N GLY A 163 -0.37 16.65 -3.07
CA GLY A 163 -1.41 16.31 -2.09
C GLY A 163 -0.85 15.69 -0.81
N GLY A 164 -1.72 15.44 0.17
CA GLY A 164 -1.39 14.71 1.40
C GLY A 164 -1.19 13.21 1.20
N PHE A 165 -0.90 12.48 2.27
CA PHE A 165 -0.86 11.02 2.26
C PHE A 165 -2.26 10.45 2.01
N ARG A 166 -2.36 9.29 1.33
CA ARG A 166 -3.63 8.56 1.22
C ARG A 166 -4.11 8.13 2.61
N GLU A 167 -5.27 8.63 3.02
CA GLU A 167 -5.82 8.44 4.38
C GLU A 167 -6.42 7.05 4.61
N ASP A 168 -6.75 6.34 3.54
CA ASP A 168 -7.38 5.01 3.54
C ASP A 168 -6.38 3.85 3.60
N LEU A 169 -5.08 4.11 3.37
CA LEU A 169 -4.06 3.07 3.35
C LEU A 169 -3.63 2.68 4.76
N ARG A 170 -3.99 1.48 5.19
CA ARG A 170 -3.52 0.90 6.45
C ARG A 170 -2.00 0.70 6.49
N VAL A 171 -1.37 0.33 5.38
CA VAL A 171 0.09 0.15 5.22
C VAL A 171 0.50 0.59 3.81
N GLY A 172 1.70 1.16 3.68
CA GLY A 172 2.31 1.44 2.38
C GLY A 172 2.04 2.85 1.86
N GLU A 173 1.48 3.71 2.70
CA GLU A 173 1.24 5.12 2.47
C GLU A 173 2.52 5.89 2.11
N ASP A 174 3.67 5.56 2.72
CA ASP A 174 4.95 6.16 2.33
C ASP A 174 5.33 5.76 0.90
N THR A 175 5.18 4.48 0.54
CA THR A 175 5.49 3.97 -0.81
C THR A 175 4.61 4.62 -1.85
N GLU A 176 3.31 4.72 -1.57
CA GLU A 176 2.34 5.37 -2.44
C GLU A 176 2.71 6.85 -2.64
N PHE A 177 2.98 7.58 -1.55
CA PHE A 177 3.34 9.00 -1.63
C PHE A 177 4.64 9.21 -2.43
N HIS A 178 5.65 8.38 -2.22
CA HIS A 178 6.92 8.47 -2.97
C HIS A 178 6.73 8.12 -4.45
N ARG A 179 5.76 7.27 -4.80
CA ARG A 179 5.46 6.91 -6.19
C ARG A 179 4.95 8.13 -6.96
N ARG A 180 4.10 8.96 -6.34
CA ARG A 180 3.59 10.23 -6.90
C ARG A 180 4.67 11.28 -7.15
N MET A 181 5.75 11.25 -6.36
CA MET A 181 6.81 12.25 -6.46
C MET A 181 7.71 12.06 -7.68
N LYS A 182 8.08 13.17 -8.32
CA LYS A 182 9.21 13.23 -9.25
C LYS A 182 10.49 12.79 -8.55
N ARG A 183 11.42 12.20 -9.31
CA ARG A 183 12.68 11.67 -8.77
C ARG A 183 13.49 12.68 -7.94
N ALA A 184 13.46 13.96 -8.32
CA ALA A 184 14.14 15.04 -7.60
C ALA A 184 13.54 15.35 -6.22
N ASP A 185 12.24 15.09 -6.04
CA ASP A 185 11.50 15.38 -4.79
C ASP A 185 11.42 14.18 -3.85
N ARG A 186 11.72 12.97 -4.36
CA ARG A 186 11.73 11.73 -3.56
C ARG A 186 12.75 11.81 -2.43
N PRO A 187 12.48 11.18 -1.27
CA PRO A 187 13.39 11.24 -0.14
C PRO A 187 14.81 10.78 -0.49
N VAL A 188 15.80 11.59 -0.13
CA VAL A 188 17.19 11.16 -0.17
C VAL A 188 17.49 10.26 1.02
N TRP A 189 18.32 9.24 0.82
CA TRP A 189 18.78 8.39 1.92
C TRP A 189 19.81 9.15 2.76
N ALA A 190 19.52 9.39 4.05
CA ALA A 190 20.40 10.09 4.97
C ALA A 190 20.74 9.22 6.19
N PRO A 191 21.83 8.43 6.15
CA PRO A 191 22.22 7.57 7.27
C PRO A 191 22.71 8.34 8.51
N SER A 192 22.94 9.65 8.40
CA SER A 192 23.21 10.56 9.53
C SER A 192 21.95 10.96 10.30
N VAL A 193 20.76 10.81 9.72
CA VAL A 193 19.48 11.03 10.40
C VAL A 193 19.03 9.71 10.99
N GLN A 194 19.18 9.52 12.30
CA GLN A 194 18.98 8.23 12.95
C GLN A 194 17.90 8.30 14.04
N ALA A 195 17.04 7.29 14.07
CA ALA A 195 16.16 7.01 15.19
C ALA A 195 16.34 5.54 15.61
N SER A 196 16.03 5.19 16.84
CA SER A 196 15.98 3.79 17.27
C SER A 196 14.53 3.34 17.38
N HIS A 197 14.27 2.09 17.02
CA HIS A 197 12.96 1.46 17.24
C HIS A 197 13.01 0.66 18.53
N LEU A 198 12.01 0.80 19.39
CA LEU A 198 11.95 0.08 20.67
C LEU A 198 11.74 -1.41 20.41
N ASN A 199 12.85 -2.14 20.29
CA ASN A 199 12.85 -3.57 19.99
C ASN A 199 12.58 -4.40 21.26
N PRO A 200 11.87 -5.54 21.13
CA PRO A 200 11.80 -6.56 22.15
C PRO A 200 13.18 -6.97 22.69
N THR A 201 13.31 -7.09 24.01
CA THR A 201 14.59 -7.41 24.68
C THR A 201 14.64 -8.81 25.28
N SER A 202 13.57 -9.60 25.12
CA SER A 202 13.48 -10.98 25.58
C SER A 202 12.98 -11.91 24.47
N PHE A 203 13.32 -13.19 24.56
CA PHE A 203 12.90 -14.20 23.58
C PHE A 203 11.37 -14.24 23.40
N ARG A 204 10.62 -14.23 24.52
CA ARG A 204 9.14 -14.29 24.49
C ARG A 204 8.54 -13.10 23.76
N GLN A 205 8.96 -11.89 24.10
CA GLN A 205 8.48 -10.67 23.44
C GLN A 205 8.85 -10.64 21.96
N MET A 206 10.07 -11.07 21.61
CA MET A 206 10.55 -11.16 20.22
C MET A 206 9.65 -12.07 19.37
N ILE A 207 9.36 -13.29 19.85
CA ILE A 207 8.50 -14.24 19.11
C ILE A 207 7.06 -13.73 19.02
N GLN A 208 6.51 -13.16 20.10
CA GLN A 208 5.16 -12.60 20.11
C GLN A 208 5.02 -11.43 19.12
N ASP A 209 6.00 -10.52 19.08
CA ASP A 209 6.02 -9.41 18.13
C ASP A 209 6.04 -9.91 16.67
N GLN A 210 6.89 -10.89 16.36
CA GLN A 210 6.96 -11.47 15.01
C GLN A 210 5.67 -12.19 14.61
N LEU A 211 5.07 -12.98 15.51
CA LEU A 211 3.75 -13.59 15.29
C LEU A 211 2.67 -12.54 15.01
N ALA A 212 2.65 -11.45 15.80
CA ALA A 212 1.68 -10.38 15.63
C ALA A 212 1.89 -9.62 14.31
N ARG A 213 3.15 -9.36 13.92
CA ARG A 213 3.48 -8.77 12.61
C ARG A 213 3.03 -9.67 11.46
N GLY A 214 3.32 -10.96 11.53
CA GLY A 214 2.87 -11.94 10.56
C GLY A 214 1.35 -12.00 10.44
N LYS A 215 0.64 -12.03 11.58
CA LYS A 215 -0.83 -12.02 11.62
C LYS A 215 -1.41 -10.77 10.94
N ARG A 216 -0.83 -9.60 11.21
CA ARG A 216 -1.23 -8.35 10.52
C ARG A 216 -0.97 -8.42 9.02
N ALA A 217 0.15 -9.01 8.61
CA ALA A 217 0.50 -9.16 7.20
C ALA A 217 -0.42 -10.12 6.42
N ALA A 218 -1.09 -11.07 7.10
CA ALA A 218 -2.03 -11.98 6.45
C ALA A 218 -3.19 -11.26 5.73
N ILE A 219 -3.59 -10.09 6.22
CA ILE A 219 -4.63 -9.24 5.61
C ILE A 219 -4.10 -8.54 4.35
N HIS A 220 -2.79 -8.26 4.28
CA HIS A 220 -2.17 -7.41 3.27
C HIS A 220 -1.53 -8.18 2.10
N TRP A 221 -1.22 -9.46 2.28
CA TRP A 221 -0.54 -10.27 1.26
C TRP A 221 -1.35 -11.52 0.88
N PRO A 222 -2.37 -11.36 0.03
CA PRO A 222 -3.30 -12.44 -0.31
C PRO A 222 -2.77 -13.37 -1.40
N ALA A 223 -1.60 -13.09 -1.99
CA ALA A 223 -0.95 -14.09 -2.82
C ALA A 223 -0.73 -15.34 -1.97
N LEU A 224 -1.41 -16.42 -2.34
CA LEU A 224 -1.25 -17.74 -1.78
C LEU A 224 0.15 -18.23 -2.15
N ASP A 225 1.15 -17.80 -1.40
CA ASP A 225 2.41 -18.53 -1.34
C ASP A 225 2.12 -19.86 -0.64
N GLU A 226 1.74 -20.86 -1.43
CA GLU A 226 1.46 -22.23 -0.98
C GLU A 226 2.73 -23.00 -0.64
N SER A 227 3.92 -22.39 -0.75
CA SER A 227 5.14 -23.06 -0.33
C SER A 227 5.13 -23.38 1.17
N SER A 228 5.88 -24.41 1.57
CA SER A 228 5.92 -24.83 2.97
C SER A 228 6.46 -23.73 3.89
N LEU A 229 6.02 -23.75 5.15
CA LEU A 229 6.53 -22.84 6.20
C LEU A 229 8.07 -22.84 6.27
N LEU A 230 8.68 -24.01 6.08
CA LEU A 230 10.14 -24.19 5.99
C LEU A 230 10.74 -23.36 4.85
N ARG A 231 10.20 -23.47 3.63
CA ARG A 231 10.69 -22.73 2.47
C ARG A 231 10.53 -21.23 2.66
N ARG A 232 9.39 -20.76 3.17
CA ARG A 232 9.14 -19.32 3.38
C ARG A 232 10.06 -18.73 4.45
N GLY A 233 10.17 -19.41 5.60
CA GLY A 233 11.05 -19.00 6.70
C GLY A 233 12.52 -18.90 6.24
N PHE A 234 13.02 -19.96 5.60
CA PHE A 234 14.40 -19.99 5.13
C PHE A 234 14.67 -18.97 4.01
N SER A 235 13.73 -18.79 3.08
CA SER A 235 13.88 -17.79 1.99
C SER A 235 14.01 -16.37 2.56
N ARG A 236 13.22 -16.03 3.58
CA ARG A 236 13.36 -14.74 4.27
C ARG A 236 14.72 -14.61 4.97
N PHE A 237 15.14 -15.65 5.68
CA PHE A 237 16.43 -15.66 6.35
C PHE A 237 17.58 -15.42 5.36
N MET A 238 17.58 -16.10 4.22
CA MET A 238 18.58 -15.96 3.16
C MET A 238 18.59 -14.56 2.52
N LEU A 239 17.48 -13.82 2.57
CA LEU A 239 17.44 -12.41 2.15
C LEU A 239 17.99 -11.46 3.23
N ILE A 240 17.76 -11.76 4.52
CA ILE A 240 18.10 -10.89 5.64
C ILE A 240 19.58 -11.03 6.03
N ALA A 241 20.07 -12.26 6.25
CA ALA A 241 21.41 -12.53 6.78
C ALA A 241 22.57 -11.91 5.98
N PRO A 242 22.64 -12.03 4.63
CA PRO A 242 23.74 -11.45 3.87
C PRO A 242 23.63 -9.93 3.73
N LEU A 243 22.45 -9.35 3.96
CA LEU A 243 22.27 -7.90 3.97
C LEU A 243 22.62 -7.32 5.35
N SER A 244 22.26 -7.99 6.44
CA SER A 244 22.56 -7.56 7.80
C SER A 244 24.07 -7.50 8.03
N PHE A 245 24.81 -8.55 7.65
CA PHE A 245 26.27 -8.58 7.79
C PHE A 245 26.99 -7.45 7.03
N ARG A 246 26.52 -7.14 5.81
CA ARG A 246 27.09 -6.07 4.98
C ARG A 246 26.74 -4.66 5.49
N SER A 247 25.74 -4.54 6.35
CA SER A 247 25.22 -3.25 6.84
C SER A 247 25.84 -2.80 8.16
N VAL A 248 26.76 -3.58 8.74
CA VAL A 248 27.47 -3.27 10.00
C VAL A 248 28.98 -3.42 9.88
N ARG A 249 29.71 -2.81 10.82
CA ARG A 249 31.18 -2.83 10.92
C ARG A 249 31.60 -3.07 12.38
N GLY A 250 32.87 -3.42 12.59
CA GLY A 250 33.42 -3.59 13.94
C GLY A 250 32.71 -4.66 14.77
N LEU A 251 32.57 -4.40 16.06
CA LEU A 251 31.98 -5.33 17.04
C LEU A 251 30.52 -5.70 16.74
N ASP A 252 29.77 -4.83 16.05
CA ASP A 252 28.38 -5.12 15.66
C ASP A 252 28.27 -6.34 14.74
N ARG A 253 29.33 -6.69 13.99
CA ARG A 253 29.35 -7.92 13.18
C ARG A 253 29.21 -9.17 14.04
N LEU A 254 29.84 -9.19 15.21
CA LEU A 254 29.75 -10.32 16.14
C LEU A 254 28.32 -10.48 16.64
N PHE A 255 27.67 -9.39 17.03
CA PHE A 255 26.27 -9.41 17.47
C PHE A 255 25.31 -9.80 16.34
N VAL A 256 25.53 -9.30 15.12
CA VAL A 256 24.71 -9.68 13.95
C VAL A 256 24.81 -11.18 13.69
N VAL A 257 26.02 -11.74 13.62
CA VAL A 257 26.21 -13.18 13.37
C VAL A 257 25.66 -14.01 14.54
N ALA A 258 25.94 -13.62 15.78
CA ALA A 258 25.41 -14.29 16.97
C ALA A 258 23.87 -14.26 17.03
N SER A 259 23.23 -13.26 16.44
CA SER A 259 21.76 -13.17 16.37
C SER A 259 21.13 -14.01 15.26
N TRP A 260 21.89 -14.57 14.32
CA TRP A 260 21.31 -15.29 13.17
C TRP A 260 20.39 -16.47 13.52
N PRO A 261 20.69 -17.33 14.53
CA PRO A 261 19.74 -18.36 14.96
C PRO A 261 18.40 -17.76 15.43
N LEU A 262 18.46 -16.61 16.10
CA LEU A 262 17.26 -15.88 16.55
C LEU A 262 16.55 -15.17 15.39
N VAL A 263 17.27 -14.67 14.39
CA VAL A 263 16.68 -14.13 13.14
C VAL A 263 15.94 -15.25 12.42
N LEU A 264 16.51 -16.46 12.34
CA LEU A 264 15.83 -17.61 11.77
C LEU A 264 14.53 -17.89 12.54
N ALA A 265 14.59 -17.95 13.88
CA ALA A 265 13.39 -18.09 14.71
C ALA A 265 12.35 -16.98 14.47
N CYS A 266 12.78 -15.72 14.29
CA CYS A 266 11.91 -14.59 13.94
C CYS A 266 11.21 -14.81 12.59
N THR A 267 11.92 -15.25 11.55
CA THR A 267 11.32 -15.49 10.23
C THR A 267 10.26 -16.59 10.26
N PHE A 268 10.49 -17.65 11.04
CA PHE A 268 9.51 -18.71 11.25
C PHE A 268 8.31 -18.25 12.08
N ALA A 269 8.54 -17.50 13.15
CA ALA A 269 7.48 -16.92 13.96
C ALA A 269 6.60 -15.97 13.13
N TYR A 270 7.20 -15.13 12.28
CA TYR A 270 6.49 -14.28 11.35
C TYR A 270 5.59 -15.09 10.41
N GLU A 271 6.15 -16.09 9.72
CA GLU A 271 5.39 -16.90 8.76
C GLU A 271 4.29 -17.74 9.42
N ARG A 272 4.52 -18.23 10.64
CA ARG A 272 3.47 -18.87 11.44
C ARG A 272 2.37 -17.88 11.86
N GLY A 273 2.75 -16.63 12.11
CA GLY A 273 1.82 -15.53 12.35
C GLY A 273 0.93 -15.29 11.13
N VAL A 274 1.51 -15.29 9.92
CA VAL A 274 0.76 -15.19 8.65
C VAL A 274 -0.25 -16.32 8.55
N ASP A 275 0.17 -17.58 8.73
CA ASP A 275 -0.73 -18.74 8.64
C ASP A 275 -1.86 -18.67 9.68
N ARG A 276 -1.56 -18.23 10.90
CA ARG A 276 -2.57 -18.03 11.95
C ARG A 276 -3.57 -16.95 11.57
N GLY A 277 -3.10 -15.81 11.08
CA GLY A 277 -3.95 -14.73 10.59
C GLY A 277 -4.87 -15.20 9.47
N LYS A 278 -4.35 -15.98 8.52
CA LYS A 278 -5.14 -16.56 7.44
C LYS A 278 -6.25 -17.49 7.95
N ARG A 279 -5.93 -18.38 8.89
CA ARG A 279 -6.91 -19.30 9.51
C ARG A 279 -7.98 -18.58 10.31
N GLU A 280 -7.61 -17.54 11.06
CA GLU A 280 -8.56 -16.77 11.85
C GLU A 280 -9.55 -16.00 10.97
N LEU A 281 -9.07 -15.38 9.88
CA LEU A 281 -9.93 -14.76 8.87
C LEU A 281 -10.90 -15.79 8.28
N ALA A 282 -10.38 -16.94 7.85
CA ALA A 282 -11.21 -18.02 7.30
C ALA A 282 -12.25 -18.58 8.29
N ARG A 283 -11.96 -18.59 9.61
CA ARG A 283 -12.92 -19.02 10.64
C ARG A 283 -13.98 -17.96 10.93
N ALA A 284 -13.60 -16.69 10.97
CA ALA A 284 -14.51 -15.57 11.24
C ALA A 284 -15.61 -15.46 10.18
N ASP A 285 -15.36 -15.94 8.96
CA ASP A 285 -16.35 -15.96 7.87
C ASP A 285 -17.37 -17.10 7.95
N GLY A 286 -17.28 -17.98 8.96
CA GLY A 286 -18.11 -19.18 9.08
C GLY A 286 -17.54 -20.36 8.28
N ALA A 287 -17.75 -21.58 8.78
CA ALA A 287 -17.20 -22.84 8.26
C ALA A 287 -17.79 -23.30 6.89
N GLY A 288 -18.06 -22.36 5.99
CA GLY A 288 -18.26 -22.60 4.57
C GLY A 288 -17.36 -21.64 3.82
N ALA A 289 -16.22 -22.12 3.31
CA ALA A 289 -15.20 -21.33 2.60
C ALA A 289 -15.86 -20.19 1.80
N ALA A 290 -15.64 -18.94 2.22
CA ALA A 290 -16.16 -17.81 1.47
C ALA A 290 -15.48 -17.83 0.10
N ARG A 291 -16.30 -17.95 -0.94
CA ARG A 291 -15.86 -18.40 -2.25
C ARG A 291 -15.23 -17.25 -3.01
N VAL A 292 -14.00 -17.44 -3.46
CA VAL A 292 -13.33 -16.47 -4.33
C VAL A 292 -14.15 -16.35 -5.61
N THR A 293 -14.61 -15.13 -5.87
CA THR A 293 -15.45 -14.80 -7.02
C THR A 293 -14.66 -13.95 -8.00
N VAL A 294 -14.74 -14.27 -9.27
CA VAL A 294 -14.22 -13.43 -10.35
C VAL A 294 -15.34 -12.54 -10.86
N VAL A 295 -15.07 -11.25 -11.01
CA VAL A 295 -15.92 -10.32 -11.78
C VAL A 295 -15.18 -9.99 -13.06
N ALA A 296 -15.84 -10.18 -14.20
CA ALA A 296 -15.30 -9.87 -15.51
C ALA A 296 -16.26 -8.97 -16.30
N ILE A 297 -15.71 -8.00 -17.03
CA ILE A 297 -16.47 -7.12 -17.93
C ILE A 297 -15.89 -7.25 -19.34
N LEU A 298 -16.75 -7.47 -20.33
CA LEU A 298 -16.36 -7.64 -21.74
C LEU A 298 -16.02 -6.31 -22.41
N ASP A 299 -15.09 -6.32 -23.37
CA ASP A 299 -14.66 -5.11 -24.09
C ASP A 299 -15.68 -4.63 -25.14
N ARG A 300 -16.55 -5.53 -25.60
CA ARG A 300 -17.66 -5.29 -26.52
C ARG A 300 -18.94 -5.91 -26.00
N ASP A 301 -20.05 -5.46 -26.55
CA ASP A 301 -21.37 -6.01 -26.30
C ASP A 301 -21.61 -7.28 -27.11
N ASP A 302 -20.79 -8.30 -26.88
CA ASP A 302 -20.86 -9.61 -27.51
C ASP A 302 -20.30 -10.67 -26.55
N TRP A 303 -20.95 -11.83 -26.45
CA TRP A 303 -20.49 -12.94 -25.61
C TRP A 303 -19.21 -13.61 -26.13
N HIS A 304 -18.81 -13.36 -27.38
CA HIS A 304 -17.54 -13.80 -27.96
C HIS A 304 -16.43 -12.73 -27.84
N ALA A 305 -16.70 -11.63 -27.14
CA ALA A 305 -15.72 -10.58 -26.90
C ALA A 305 -14.72 -10.95 -25.79
N ASN A 306 -13.57 -10.29 -25.80
CA ASN A 306 -12.54 -10.47 -24.77
C ASN A 306 -12.95 -9.75 -23.47
N THR A 307 -12.40 -10.20 -22.33
CA THR A 307 -12.58 -9.48 -21.07
C THR A 307 -11.64 -8.27 -20.99
N ASP A 308 -12.18 -7.08 -20.72
CA ASP A 308 -11.39 -5.87 -20.54
C ASP A 308 -10.96 -5.65 -19.09
N ILE A 309 -11.84 -6.03 -18.15
CA ILE A 309 -11.66 -5.88 -16.71
C ILE A 309 -11.86 -7.25 -16.08
N MET A 310 -10.93 -7.63 -15.21
CA MET A 310 -11.00 -8.86 -14.41
C MET A 310 -10.57 -8.57 -12.99
N VAL A 311 -11.44 -8.85 -12.03
CA VAL A 311 -11.20 -8.63 -10.60
C VAL A 311 -11.49 -9.90 -9.82
N VAL A 312 -10.52 -10.37 -9.06
CA VAL A 312 -10.68 -11.46 -8.10
C VAL A 312 -11.11 -10.89 -6.77
N VAL A 313 -12.30 -11.23 -6.33
CA VAL A 313 -12.90 -10.83 -5.05
C VAL A 313 -12.75 -11.97 -4.05
N ASP A 314 -11.94 -11.74 -3.03
CA ASP A 314 -11.74 -12.66 -1.91
C ASP A 314 -12.42 -12.09 -0.66
N PRO A 315 -13.63 -12.57 -0.33
CA PRO A 315 -14.37 -12.09 0.84
C PRO A 315 -13.72 -12.47 2.17
N THR A 316 -12.82 -13.47 2.19
CA THR A 316 -12.13 -13.91 3.39
C THR A 316 -10.97 -13.02 3.76
N TYR A 317 -10.16 -12.67 2.77
CA TYR A 317 -9.08 -11.71 2.98
C TYR A 317 -9.53 -10.26 2.81
N ARG A 318 -10.83 -10.03 2.53
CA ARG A 318 -11.41 -8.70 2.23
C ARG A 318 -10.58 -7.98 1.17
N HIS A 319 -10.38 -8.68 0.05
CA HIS A 319 -9.42 -8.28 -0.97
C HIS A 319 -10.01 -8.29 -2.38
N LEU A 320 -9.62 -7.30 -3.17
CA LEU A 320 -9.93 -7.22 -4.60
C LEU A 320 -8.61 -7.15 -5.37
N THR A 321 -8.36 -8.13 -6.23
CA THR A 321 -7.15 -8.20 -7.07
C THR A 321 -7.50 -7.99 -8.53
N TRP A 322 -7.02 -6.90 -9.14
CA TRP A 322 -7.11 -6.70 -10.58
C TRP A 322 -6.11 -7.60 -11.29
N ILE A 323 -6.60 -8.36 -12.27
CA ILE A 323 -5.76 -9.14 -13.17
C ILE A 323 -5.57 -8.33 -14.46
N PRO A 324 -4.34 -7.99 -14.83
CA PRO A 324 -4.08 -7.32 -16.11
C PRO A 324 -4.52 -8.18 -17.29
N ARG A 325 -5.18 -7.54 -18.27
CA ARG A 325 -5.81 -8.25 -19.39
C ARG A 325 -4.82 -8.99 -20.29
N ASP A 326 -3.61 -8.44 -20.40
CA ASP A 326 -2.55 -8.97 -21.26
C ASP A 326 -1.65 -10.01 -20.56
N LEU A 327 -2.06 -10.50 -19.39
CA LEU A 327 -1.32 -11.54 -18.66
C LEU A 327 -1.35 -12.86 -19.43
N TRP A 328 -0.19 -13.41 -19.77
CA TRP A 328 -0.05 -14.71 -20.41
C TRP A 328 -0.38 -15.84 -19.45
N VAL A 329 -1.19 -16.79 -19.90
CA VAL A 329 -1.53 -18.01 -19.16
C VAL A 329 -1.12 -19.22 -19.99
N PRO A 330 -0.11 -19.99 -19.55
CA PRO A 330 0.40 -21.15 -20.27
C PRO A 330 -0.69 -22.15 -20.70
N SER A 331 -1.66 -22.48 -19.84
CA SER A 331 -2.71 -23.44 -20.24
C SER A 331 -3.68 -22.93 -21.30
N LEU A 332 -3.74 -21.62 -21.55
CA LEU A 332 -4.53 -21.02 -22.63
C LEU A 332 -3.74 -20.90 -23.93
N ASN A 333 -2.41 -20.93 -23.85
CA ASN A 333 -1.51 -20.45 -24.90
C ASN A 333 -1.93 -19.06 -25.45
N ASP A 334 -2.46 -18.20 -24.57
CA ASP A 334 -2.88 -16.85 -24.90
C ASP A 334 -2.88 -15.95 -23.66
N ARG A 335 -3.21 -14.68 -23.87
CA ARG A 335 -3.56 -13.73 -22.82
C ARG A 335 -4.86 -14.14 -22.14
N ILE A 336 -4.92 -13.94 -20.84
CA ILE A 336 -6.08 -14.34 -20.01
C ILE A 336 -7.38 -13.68 -20.46
N ASN A 337 -7.32 -12.51 -21.12
CA ASN A 337 -8.50 -11.85 -21.62
C ASN A 337 -9.25 -12.60 -22.73
N ALA A 338 -8.59 -13.53 -23.41
CA ALA A 338 -9.22 -14.39 -24.42
C ALA A 338 -9.99 -15.57 -23.79
N ALA A 339 -9.76 -15.89 -22.51
CA ALA A 339 -10.28 -17.11 -21.89
C ALA A 339 -11.81 -17.22 -21.97
N PHE A 340 -12.52 -16.12 -21.70
CA PHE A 340 -13.98 -16.11 -21.73
C PHE A 340 -14.53 -16.26 -23.15
N ALA A 341 -13.94 -15.54 -24.12
CA ALA A 341 -14.35 -15.63 -25.52
C ALA A 341 -14.19 -17.04 -26.09
N THR A 342 -13.09 -17.72 -25.74
CA THR A 342 -12.74 -19.04 -26.26
C THR A 342 -13.51 -20.17 -25.59
N GLY A 343 -13.74 -20.12 -24.28
CA GLY A 343 -14.28 -21.25 -23.52
C GLY A 343 -15.25 -20.88 -22.41
N GLY A 344 -15.83 -19.68 -22.46
CA GLY A 344 -16.79 -19.19 -21.49
C GLY A 344 -16.23 -19.04 -20.08
N GLY A 345 -17.12 -19.06 -19.09
CA GLY A 345 -16.75 -18.82 -17.70
C GLY A 345 -15.88 -19.91 -17.09
N ASP A 346 -16.04 -21.16 -17.52
CA ASP A 346 -15.27 -22.28 -16.97
C ASP A 346 -13.79 -22.20 -17.36
N LEU A 347 -13.49 -21.80 -18.59
CA LEU A 347 -12.10 -21.61 -19.04
C LEU A 347 -11.46 -20.41 -18.33
N LEU A 348 -12.19 -19.31 -18.15
CA LEU A 348 -11.69 -18.17 -17.37
C LEU A 348 -11.42 -18.55 -15.91
N LEU A 349 -12.31 -19.31 -15.26
CA LEU A 349 -12.10 -19.80 -13.89
C LEU A 349 -10.89 -20.74 -13.79
N LYS A 350 -10.67 -21.60 -14.81
CA LYS A 350 -9.47 -22.44 -14.88
C LYS A 350 -8.19 -21.60 -15.00
N ALA A 351 -8.18 -20.59 -15.87
CA ALA A 351 -7.04 -19.69 -16.05
C ALA A 351 -6.73 -18.91 -14.76
N VAL A 352 -7.74 -18.38 -14.08
CA VAL A 352 -7.57 -17.68 -12.80
C VAL A 352 -7.04 -18.62 -11.70
N ARG A 353 -7.43 -19.90 -11.72
CA ARG A 353 -6.89 -20.90 -10.79
C ARG A 353 -5.41 -21.19 -11.01
N GLU A 354 -4.95 -21.21 -12.26
CA GLU A 354 -3.53 -21.36 -12.59
C GLU A 354 -2.66 -20.21 -12.04
N LEU A 355 -3.23 -19.01 -11.89
CA LEU A 355 -2.54 -17.88 -11.28
C LEU A 355 -2.35 -18.02 -9.75
N GLY A 356 -2.97 -19.05 -9.15
CA GLY A 356 -2.91 -19.36 -7.72
C GLY A 356 -4.13 -18.91 -6.92
N PHE A 357 -5.22 -18.50 -7.56
CA PHE A 357 -6.47 -18.12 -6.86
C PHE A 357 -7.44 -19.30 -6.78
N ARG A 358 -8.14 -19.46 -5.67
CA ARG A 358 -9.16 -20.53 -5.52
C ARG A 358 -10.52 -20.11 -6.07
N ALA A 359 -10.55 -19.62 -7.31
CA ALA A 359 -11.76 -19.11 -7.94
C ALA A 359 -12.81 -20.22 -8.15
N GLU A 360 -13.99 -20.06 -7.57
CA GLU A 360 -15.10 -21.04 -7.63
C GLU A 360 -16.33 -20.51 -8.39
N SER A 361 -16.41 -19.20 -8.58
CA SER A 361 -17.57 -18.55 -9.20
C SER A 361 -17.15 -17.34 -10.02
N LEU A 362 -17.92 -17.07 -11.07
CA LEU A 362 -17.72 -15.95 -11.97
C LEU A 362 -19.04 -15.18 -12.13
N LEU A 363 -18.96 -13.86 -12.14
CA LEU A 363 -19.95 -12.96 -12.74
C LEU A 363 -19.30 -12.27 -13.94
N CYS A 364 -19.74 -12.62 -15.15
CA CYS A 364 -19.30 -11.97 -16.39
C CYS A 364 -20.41 -11.05 -16.90
N VAL A 365 -20.07 -9.80 -17.22
CA VAL A 365 -21.03 -8.74 -17.54
C VAL A 365 -20.67 -8.13 -18.90
N ARG A 366 -21.68 -7.92 -19.75
CA ARG A 366 -21.55 -7.15 -20.99
C ARG A 366 -21.45 -5.66 -20.69
N ARG A 367 -20.70 -4.95 -21.51
CA ARG A 367 -20.41 -3.53 -21.32
C ARG A 367 -21.69 -2.67 -21.17
N ALA A 368 -22.72 -2.95 -21.96
CA ALA A 368 -24.03 -2.29 -21.92
C ALA A 368 -24.68 -2.30 -20.53
N ALA A 369 -24.53 -3.37 -19.74
CA ALA A 369 -25.09 -3.42 -18.39
C ALA A 369 -24.38 -2.44 -17.44
N THR A 370 -23.06 -2.31 -17.58
CA THR A 370 -22.30 -1.32 -16.79
C THR A 370 -22.58 0.11 -17.25
N GLU A 371 -22.76 0.32 -18.55
CA GLU A 371 -23.14 1.61 -19.14
C GLU A 371 -24.51 2.08 -18.63
N ALA A 372 -25.53 1.23 -18.72
CA ALA A 372 -26.87 1.52 -18.22
C ALA A 372 -26.88 1.76 -16.70
N ALA A 373 -26.09 1.01 -15.94
CA ALA A 373 -26.01 1.18 -14.49
C ALA A 373 -25.35 2.51 -14.08
N LEU A 374 -24.40 3.00 -14.88
CA LEU A 374 -23.61 4.19 -14.60
C LEU A 374 -24.15 5.48 -15.25
N GLU A 375 -25.20 5.40 -16.08
CA GLU A 375 -25.73 6.52 -16.87
C GLU A 375 -25.98 7.80 -16.05
N ALA A 376 -26.62 7.65 -14.88
CA ALA A 376 -26.97 8.76 -13.99
C ALA A 376 -25.96 8.97 -12.83
N VAL A 377 -24.76 8.37 -12.91
CA VAL A 377 -23.76 8.47 -11.86
C VAL A 377 -22.95 9.76 -11.98
N SER A 378 -22.74 10.40 -10.84
CA SER A 378 -21.82 11.52 -10.66
C SER A 378 -21.00 11.26 -9.41
N VAL A 379 -19.68 11.08 -9.55
CA VAL A 379 -18.80 10.72 -8.44
C VAL A 379 -17.45 11.40 -8.55
N THR A 380 -16.93 11.90 -7.43
CA THR A 380 -15.61 12.53 -7.37
C THR A 380 -14.53 11.49 -7.07
N VAL A 381 -13.44 11.51 -7.83
CA VAL A 381 -12.26 10.66 -7.59
C VAL A 381 -11.02 11.52 -7.31
N PRO A 382 -10.11 11.10 -6.43
CA PRO A 382 -8.88 11.83 -6.19
C PRO A 382 -7.91 11.66 -7.37
N VAL A 383 -7.26 12.75 -7.76
CA VAL A 383 -6.21 12.80 -8.78
C VAL A 383 -4.94 13.33 -8.16
N SER A 384 -3.89 12.51 -8.19
CA SER A 384 -2.63 12.81 -7.52
C SER A 384 -1.60 13.55 -8.39
N GLU A 385 -1.64 13.33 -9.69
CA GLU A 385 -0.79 14.00 -10.68
C GLU A 385 -1.61 14.29 -11.95
N PRO A 386 -1.25 15.30 -12.76
CA PRO A 386 -1.86 15.49 -14.05
C PRO A 386 -1.74 14.23 -14.92
N LEU A 387 -2.87 13.76 -15.46
CA LEU A 387 -2.91 12.61 -16.37
C LEU A 387 -3.45 13.07 -17.73
N ASP A 388 -2.62 12.97 -18.76
CA ASP A 388 -2.95 13.42 -20.12
C ASP A 388 -2.94 12.23 -21.08
N PHE A 389 -4.06 12.02 -21.78
CA PHE A 389 -4.24 10.90 -22.69
C PHE A 389 -4.76 11.34 -24.06
N TRP A 390 -4.36 10.59 -25.08
CA TRP A 390 -5.14 10.45 -26.29
C TRP A 390 -6.27 9.46 -26.04
N TYR A 391 -7.49 9.86 -26.36
CA TYR A 391 -8.69 9.05 -26.22
C TYR A 391 -9.45 8.99 -27.55
N PRO A 392 -10.12 7.87 -27.89
CA PRO A 392 -10.95 7.80 -29.10
C PRO A 392 -12.01 8.91 -29.15
N LEU A 393 -12.45 9.28 -30.36
CA LEU A 393 -13.57 10.23 -30.51
C LEU A 393 -14.85 9.72 -29.83
N HIS A 394 -15.08 8.40 -29.87
CA HIS A 394 -16.19 7.71 -29.21
C HIS A 394 -15.71 6.49 -28.41
N PRO A 395 -16.26 6.22 -27.21
CA PRO A 395 -15.83 5.11 -26.36
C PRO A 395 -15.92 3.70 -26.98
N THR A 396 -16.71 3.54 -28.05
CA THR A 396 -16.94 2.27 -28.76
C THR A 396 -16.12 2.14 -30.05
N ARG A 397 -15.35 3.17 -30.42
CA ARG A 397 -14.56 3.19 -31.66
C ARG A 397 -13.06 3.04 -31.36
N PRO A 398 -12.29 2.44 -32.28
CA PRO A 398 -10.83 2.42 -32.23
C PRO A 398 -10.25 3.84 -32.18
N ILE A 399 -9.06 4.00 -31.58
CA ILE A 399 -8.39 5.31 -31.50
C ILE A 399 -7.80 5.74 -32.86
N GLU A 400 -7.59 4.77 -33.73
CA GLU A 400 -7.07 4.90 -35.10
C GLU A 400 -8.09 5.60 -36.02
N GLU A 401 -9.39 5.47 -35.74
CA GLU A 401 -10.47 6.17 -36.45
C GLU A 401 -10.55 7.67 -36.06
N GLY A 402 -9.82 8.07 -35.02
CA GLY A 402 -9.74 9.45 -34.58
C GLY A 402 -9.55 9.56 -33.06
N ARG A 403 -8.88 10.62 -32.62
CA ARG A 403 -8.55 10.84 -31.21
C ARG A 403 -8.73 12.28 -30.78
N LYS A 404 -9.05 12.47 -29.50
CA LYS A 404 -9.08 13.73 -28.78
C LYS A 404 -8.12 13.69 -27.58
N ALA A 405 -7.57 14.84 -27.21
CA ALA A 405 -6.81 14.98 -25.98
C ALA A 405 -7.76 15.09 -24.79
N ILE A 406 -7.50 14.33 -23.74
CA ILE A 406 -8.22 14.41 -22.47
C ILE A 406 -7.22 14.54 -21.33
N SER A 407 -7.66 15.18 -20.26
CA SER A 407 -6.83 15.56 -19.14
C SER A 407 -7.61 15.37 -17.84
N PHE A 408 -6.96 14.77 -16.85
CA PHE A 408 -7.41 14.73 -15.46
C PHE A 408 -6.42 15.54 -14.61
N ARG A 409 -6.92 16.32 -13.66
CA ARG A 409 -6.15 17.30 -12.90
C ARG A 409 -6.32 17.12 -11.39
N PRO A 410 -5.24 17.24 -10.60
CA PRO A 410 -5.32 17.29 -9.14
C PRO A 410 -6.14 18.48 -8.61
N PRO A 411 -6.69 18.40 -7.39
CA PRO A 411 -6.59 17.27 -6.46
C PRO A 411 -7.64 16.18 -6.69
N GLU A 412 -8.67 16.45 -7.49
CA GLU A 412 -9.81 15.57 -7.70
C GLU A 412 -10.51 15.87 -9.03
N GLU A 413 -11.26 14.89 -9.54
CA GLU A 413 -12.04 15.00 -10.78
C GLU A 413 -13.47 14.51 -10.53
N LEU A 414 -14.44 15.26 -11.05
CA LEU A 414 -15.84 14.85 -11.07
C LEU A 414 -16.08 13.99 -12.31
N LEU A 415 -16.46 12.72 -12.09
CA LEU A 415 -16.74 11.77 -13.15
C LEU A 415 -18.25 11.59 -13.34
N SER A 416 -18.73 11.93 -14.52
CA SER A 416 -20.10 11.67 -14.98
C SER A 416 -20.13 11.49 -16.50
N GLY A 417 -21.12 10.76 -17.02
CA GLY A 417 -21.30 10.51 -18.46
C GLY A 417 -20.03 10.01 -19.14
N GLU A 418 -19.61 10.69 -20.22
CA GLU A 418 -18.41 10.30 -20.98
C GLU A 418 -17.11 10.30 -20.13
N ARG A 419 -17.02 11.14 -19.09
CA ARG A 419 -15.82 11.17 -18.23
C ARG A 419 -15.57 9.85 -17.53
N LEU A 420 -16.61 9.09 -17.18
CA LEU A 420 -16.47 7.74 -16.62
C LEU A 420 -15.76 6.80 -17.60
N HIS A 421 -16.17 6.82 -18.87
CA HIS A 421 -15.56 6.01 -19.93
C HIS A 421 -14.10 6.37 -20.17
N GLN A 422 -13.80 7.66 -20.16
CA GLN A 422 -12.45 8.17 -20.31
C GLN A 422 -11.56 7.74 -19.15
N TRP A 423 -12.06 7.86 -17.92
CA TRP A 423 -11.34 7.44 -16.72
C TRP A 423 -11.03 5.95 -16.75
N MET A 424 -12.01 5.10 -17.07
CA MET A 424 -11.86 3.64 -17.11
C MET A 424 -11.01 3.11 -18.29
N GLY A 425 -11.08 3.79 -19.45
CA GLY A 425 -10.59 3.25 -20.72
C GLY A 425 -9.32 3.89 -21.28
N ALA A 426 -8.94 5.10 -20.86
CA ALA A 426 -7.78 5.78 -21.45
C ALA A 426 -6.46 5.05 -21.16
N ARG A 427 -5.63 4.84 -22.19
CA ARG A 427 -4.36 4.10 -22.09
C ARG A 427 -3.18 4.83 -22.70
N SER A 428 -3.42 5.48 -23.84
CA SER A 428 -2.39 6.15 -24.64
C SER A 428 -2.03 7.50 -24.04
N MET A 429 -1.00 7.56 -23.19
CA MET A 429 -0.56 8.84 -22.64
C MET A 429 0.12 9.73 -23.69
N ILE A 430 -0.08 11.03 -23.57
CA ILE A 430 0.49 12.02 -24.51
C ILE A 430 2.01 12.14 -24.33
N ASN A 431 2.49 12.14 -23.08
CA ASN A 431 3.86 12.50 -22.73
C ASN A 431 4.76 11.33 -22.31
N ARG A 432 4.26 10.08 -22.32
CA ARG A 432 5.03 8.88 -21.96
C ARG A 432 4.34 7.61 -22.48
N SER A 433 5.05 6.49 -22.53
CA SER A 433 4.46 5.19 -22.86
C SER A 433 3.30 4.88 -21.90
N GLY A 434 2.13 4.59 -22.46
CA GLY A 434 0.98 4.11 -21.69
C GLY A 434 1.29 2.77 -21.02
N SER A 435 0.74 2.55 -19.82
CA SER A 435 0.79 1.25 -19.14
C SER A 435 -0.61 0.87 -18.71
N ASP A 436 -1.01 -0.37 -18.99
CA ASP A 436 -2.32 -0.89 -18.55
C ASP A 436 -2.44 -0.84 -17.01
N LEU A 437 -1.33 -0.93 -16.27
CA LEU A 437 -1.31 -0.81 -14.81
C LEU A 437 -1.89 0.53 -14.31
N LEU A 438 -1.65 1.63 -15.03
CA LEU A 438 -2.23 2.93 -14.67
C LEU A 438 -3.74 2.96 -14.91
N ARG A 439 -4.24 2.18 -15.86
CA ARG A 439 -5.67 2.01 -16.11
C ARG A 439 -6.32 1.25 -14.96
N LEU A 440 -5.68 0.18 -14.49
CA LEU A 440 -6.17 -0.63 -13.36
C LEU A 440 -6.19 0.18 -12.04
N ASP A 441 -5.17 1.00 -11.78
CA ASP A 441 -5.15 1.92 -10.62
C ASP A 441 -6.36 2.87 -10.64
N ARG A 442 -6.72 3.42 -11.81
CA ARG A 442 -7.89 4.30 -11.96
C ARG A 442 -9.21 3.57 -11.76
N GLN A 443 -9.33 2.34 -12.24
CA GLN A 443 -10.51 1.49 -12.00
C GLN A 443 -10.71 1.22 -10.51
N GLN A 444 -9.63 0.98 -9.76
CA GLN A 444 -9.68 0.82 -8.31
C GLN A 444 -10.19 2.09 -7.60
N LEU A 445 -9.71 3.26 -8.03
CA LEU A 445 -10.17 4.55 -7.49
C LEU A 445 -11.66 4.78 -7.75
N LEU A 446 -12.13 4.50 -8.97
CA LEU A 446 -13.54 4.62 -9.31
C LEU A 446 -14.39 3.67 -8.47
N LEU A 447 -14.03 2.39 -8.36
CA LEU A 447 -14.81 1.43 -7.58
C LEU A 447 -14.88 1.82 -6.11
N ARG A 448 -13.78 2.30 -5.52
CA ARG A 448 -13.78 2.82 -4.15
C ARG A 448 -14.74 4.00 -3.99
N ALA A 449 -14.74 4.93 -4.94
CA ALA A 449 -15.61 6.10 -4.90
C ALA A 449 -17.10 5.72 -5.04
N LEU A 450 -17.43 4.78 -5.92
CA LEU A 450 -18.78 4.23 -6.05
C LEU A 450 -19.24 3.54 -4.75
N LEU A 451 -18.38 2.72 -4.14
CA LEU A 451 -18.67 2.06 -2.87
C LEU A 451 -18.86 3.06 -1.72
N ALA A 452 -18.09 4.14 -1.69
CA ALA A 452 -18.21 5.19 -0.68
C ALA A 452 -19.45 6.08 -0.88
N ALA A 453 -19.96 6.15 -2.11
CA ALA A 453 -21.20 6.85 -2.47
C ALA A 453 -22.44 5.95 -2.39
N ASP A 454 -22.34 4.78 -1.75
CA ASP A 454 -23.41 3.78 -1.62
C ASP A 454 -24.10 3.44 -2.96
N PHE A 455 -23.30 3.36 -4.04
CA PHE A 455 -23.82 3.03 -5.36
C PHE A 455 -24.53 1.66 -5.37
N ASP A 456 -25.73 1.61 -5.92
CA ASP A 456 -26.50 0.37 -6.06
C ASP A 456 -25.97 -0.49 -7.22
N PHE A 457 -25.08 -1.42 -6.90
CA PHE A 457 -24.51 -2.36 -7.87
C PHE A 457 -25.52 -3.38 -8.42
N GLN A 458 -26.71 -3.54 -7.82
CA GLN A 458 -27.74 -4.42 -8.39
C GLN A 458 -28.27 -3.88 -9.72
N ARG A 459 -28.10 -2.58 -10.00
CA ARG A 459 -28.45 -1.97 -11.30
C ARG A 459 -27.80 -2.68 -12.48
N VAL A 460 -26.59 -3.21 -12.31
CA VAL A 460 -25.86 -3.97 -13.34
C VAL A 460 -26.56 -5.29 -13.70
N LEU A 461 -27.39 -5.82 -12.79
CA LEU A 461 -28.07 -7.11 -12.93
C LEU A 461 -29.53 -6.97 -13.36
N ARG A 462 -29.99 -5.77 -13.72
CA ARG A 462 -31.40 -5.51 -14.09
C ARG A 462 -31.84 -6.27 -15.34
N ASP A 463 -30.95 -6.40 -16.32
CA ASP A 463 -31.21 -7.15 -17.55
C ASP A 463 -30.47 -8.51 -17.51
N PRO A 464 -31.18 -9.63 -17.34
CA PRO A 464 -30.60 -10.97 -17.31
C PRO A 464 -29.89 -11.37 -18.61
N SER A 465 -30.16 -10.70 -19.73
CA SER A 465 -29.49 -10.97 -21.02
C SER A 465 -28.07 -10.41 -21.09
N LEU A 466 -27.70 -9.52 -20.16
CA LEU A 466 -26.43 -8.80 -20.15
C LEU A 466 -25.41 -9.33 -19.14
N TYR A 467 -25.73 -10.35 -18.35
CA TYR A 467 -24.76 -11.01 -17.48
C TYR A 467 -24.87 -12.54 -17.55
N ARG A 468 -23.76 -13.21 -17.26
CA ARG A 468 -23.68 -14.68 -17.10
C ARG A 468 -22.95 -15.00 -15.81
N THR A 469 -23.42 -16.03 -15.11
CA THR A 469 -22.72 -16.58 -13.95
C THR A 469 -22.20 -17.97 -14.25
N SER A 470 -21.06 -18.34 -13.67
CA SER A 470 -20.51 -19.70 -13.76
C SER A 470 -20.08 -20.18 -12.39
N GLY A 471 -20.16 -21.49 -12.17
CA GLY A 471 -19.91 -22.10 -10.87
C GLY A 471 -21.00 -21.78 -9.84
N LYS A 472 -20.56 -21.49 -8.61
CA LYS A 472 -21.47 -21.23 -7.48
C LYS A 472 -22.03 -19.80 -7.52
N ASN A 473 -23.08 -19.50 -6.74
CA ASN A 473 -23.69 -18.16 -6.72
C ASN A 473 -22.67 -17.07 -6.32
N PRO A 474 -22.28 -16.16 -7.24
CA PRO A 474 -21.27 -15.14 -6.96
C PRO A 474 -21.79 -13.99 -6.09
N LEU A 475 -23.11 -13.75 -6.08
CA LEU A 475 -23.70 -12.52 -5.52
C LEU A 475 -23.53 -12.41 -4.00
N ALA A 476 -23.54 -13.54 -3.29
CA ALA A 476 -23.36 -13.56 -1.84
C ALA A 476 -21.94 -13.11 -1.41
N ALA A 477 -20.92 -13.40 -2.21
CA ALA A 477 -19.57 -12.91 -1.97
C ALA A 477 -19.45 -11.42 -2.32
N LEU A 478 -20.04 -11.01 -3.43
CA LEU A 478 -19.97 -9.63 -3.93
C LEU A 478 -20.72 -8.64 -3.04
N SER A 479 -21.85 -9.03 -2.43
CA SER A 479 -22.62 -8.16 -1.52
C SER A 479 -21.87 -7.76 -0.24
N ARG A 480 -20.76 -8.44 0.06
CA ARG A 480 -19.91 -8.16 1.22
C ARG A 480 -18.83 -7.12 0.96
N VAL A 481 -18.57 -6.78 -0.30
CA VAL A 481 -17.51 -5.83 -0.67
C VAL A 481 -17.77 -4.47 -0.03
N ARG A 482 -16.74 -3.86 0.55
CA ARG A 482 -16.80 -2.56 1.22
C ARG A 482 -15.62 -1.67 0.79
N PRO A 483 -15.74 -0.33 0.90
CA PRO A 483 -14.68 0.59 0.48
C PRO A 483 -13.40 0.46 1.32
N ASP A 484 -13.46 -0.09 2.53
CA ASP A 484 -12.32 -0.34 3.42
C ASP A 484 -11.53 -1.62 3.08
N TRP A 485 -12.00 -2.42 2.11
CA TRP A 485 -11.28 -3.61 1.65
C TRP A 485 -9.95 -3.22 0.98
N TYR A 486 -9.03 -4.19 0.93
CA TYR A 486 -7.73 -3.98 0.30
C TYR A 486 -7.87 -4.19 -1.22
N PHE A 487 -7.35 -3.24 -2.01
CA PHE A 487 -7.42 -3.25 -3.48
C PHE A 487 -5.98 -3.29 -3.97
N SER A 488 -5.71 -4.17 -4.93
CA SER A 488 -4.39 -4.25 -5.54
C SER A 488 -4.47 -4.76 -6.98
N THR A 489 -3.34 -4.63 -7.67
CA THR A 489 -3.12 -5.23 -8.98
C THR A 489 -2.18 -6.43 -8.81
N LEU A 490 -2.45 -7.53 -9.51
CA LEU A 490 -1.59 -8.71 -9.50
C LEU A 490 -0.16 -8.35 -9.94
N GLY A 491 0.85 -8.76 -9.16
CA GLY A 491 2.26 -8.56 -9.47
C GLY A 491 3.23 -9.22 -8.48
N PRO A 492 4.56 -9.11 -8.68
CA PRO A 492 5.24 -8.36 -9.75
C PRO A 492 5.05 -8.99 -11.14
N LEU A 493 5.00 -8.15 -12.17
CA LEU A 493 4.88 -8.56 -13.57
C LEU A 493 6.06 -8.03 -14.38
N LYS A 494 6.37 -8.72 -15.48
CA LYS A 494 7.37 -8.29 -16.46
C LYS A 494 6.74 -8.28 -17.85
N ASP A 495 7.12 -7.30 -18.65
CA ASP A 495 6.83 -7.31 -20.07
C ASP A 495 7.61 -8.45 -20.74
N ALA A 496 6.95 -9.17 -21.62
CA ALA A 496 7.52 -10.24 -22.42
C ALA A 496 6.90 -10.27 -23.81
N THR A 497 7.51 -11.05 -24.71
CA THR A 497 6.93 -11.39 -26.00
C THR A 497 6.84 -12.90 -26.09
N THR A 498 5.63 -13.42 -26.24
CA THR A 498 5.36 -14.85 -26.40
C THR A 498 4.53 -15.03 -27.66
N ASP A 499 4.95 -15.93 -28.56
CA ASP A 499 4.28 -16.19 -29.84
C ASP A 499 3.98 -14.91 -30.66
N GLY A 500 4.93 -13.96 -30.67
CA GLY A 500 4.79 -12.68 -31.36
C GLY A 500 3.80 -11.69 -30.72
N LYS A 501 3.17 -12.04 -29.59
CA LYS A 501 2.28 -11.17 -28.82
C LYS A 501 3.07 -10.48 -27.70
N ALA A 502 2.89 -9.17 -27.56
CA ALA A 502 3.29 -8.46 -26.34
C ALA A 502 2.38 -8.88 -25.18
N VAL A 503 2.98 -9.37 -24.09
CA VAL A 503 2.26 -9.95 -22.95
C VAL A 503 2.92 -9.56 -21.62
N LEU A 504 2.17 -9.73 -20.54
CA LEU A 504 2.68 -9.67 -19.17
C LEU A 504 2.91 -11.09 -18.65
N VAL A 505 4.03 -11.33 -17.98
CA VAL A 505 4.31 -12.60 -17.28
C VAL A 505 4.57 -12.36 -15.80
N LYS A 506 4.21 -13.33 -14.96
CA LYS A 506 4.48 -13.28 -13.52
C LYS A 506 6.00 -13.29 -13.29
N GLY A 507 6.49 -12.31 -12.55
CA GLY A 507 7.92 -11.98 -12.42
C GLY A 507 8.71 -12.80 -11.41
#